data_AF-A0AAE0EDP6-F1
#
_entry.id   AF-A0AAE0EDP6-F1
#
_cell.length_a   1.000
_cell.length_b   1.000
_cell.length_c   1.000
_cell.angle_alpha   90.00
_cell.angle_beta   90.00
_cell.angle_gamma   90.00
#
_symmetry.space_group_name_H-M   'P 1'
#
loop_
_entity.id
_entity.type
_entity.pdbx_description
1 polymer ?
#
loop_
_entity_poly.entity_id
_entity_poly.type
_entity_poly.pdbx_seq_one_letter_code
_entity_poly.pdbx_strand_id
1 'polypeptide(L)'
;MIQEDVSDSVAWSFCSKGLFSVSSYRRCVEDLVEEHATVWHGNSPPKVEIFVWQLLRGRIMVWDILNRFGVITNDDLFCPLCERAVESMDHLFLLCPWSWSLWTSCMGWWKVNCCANRSINEWFTGWQRLSPSPKMGRAWVMLFYAAVWSIWW
;
A
#
# COMPACT_ATOMS: atom_id res chain seq x y z
N MET A 1 -21.33 -41.59 8.55
CA MET A 1 -22.44 -41.23 9.45
C MET A 1 -22.30 -39.75 9.74
N ILE A 2 -23.09 -38.92 9.06
CA ILE A 2 -23.15 -37.48 9.31
C ILE A 2 -24.18 -37.34 10.43
N GLN A 3 -23.78 -36.80 11.59
CA GLN A 3 -24.70 -36.55 12.69
C GLN A 3 -25.70 -35.46 12.26
N GLU A 4 -26.98 -35.81 12.21
CA GLU A 4 -28.06 -34.87 11.97
C GLU A 4 -28.44 -34.13 13.27
N ASP A 5 -28.78 -32.86 13.09
CA ASP A 5 -29.41 -31.91 14.02
C ASP A 5 -28.52 -31.19 15.05
N VAL A 6 -27.33 -30.74 14.65
CA VAL A 6 -26.63 -29.66 15.37
C VAL A 6 -27.00 -28.33 14.70
N SER A 7 -27.77 -27.49 15.39
CA SER A 7 -28.03 -26.12 14.96
C SER A 7 -26.70 -25.36 14.83
N ASP A 8 -26.44 -24.81 13.64
CA ASP A 8 -25.28 -23.93 13.43
C ASP A 8 -25.31 -22.78 14.43
N SER A 9 -24.15 -22.51 15.04
CA SER A 9 -23.99 -21.41 16.00
C SER A 9 -22.75 -20.61 15.65
N VAL A 10 -22.87 -19.28 15.76
CA VAL A 10 -21.75 -18.37 15.50
C VAL A 10 -20.81 -18.44 16.71
N ALA A 11 -19.59 -18.93 16.49
CA ALA A 11 -18.54 -18.98 17.50
C ALA A 11 -17.47 -17.92 17.21
N TRP A 12 -17.05 -17.18 18.25
CA TRP A 12 -15.96 -16.24 18.18
C TRP A 12 -14.62 -16.96 18.06
N SER A 13 -13.99 -16.90 16.88
CA SER A 13 -12.76 -17.62 16.54
C SER A 13 -11.54 -17.25 17.40
N PHE A 14 -11.51 -16.04 17.97
CA PHE A 14 -10.40 -15.54 18.79
C PHE A 14 -10.57 -15.85 20.29
N CYS A 15 -11.40 -16.84 20.63
CA CYS A 15 -11.54 -17.38 21.97
C CYS A 15 -11.76 -18.89 21.92
N SER A 16 -11.00 -19.65 22.72
CA SER A 16 -11.12 -21.12 22.79
C SER A 16 -12.50 -21.62 23.23
N LYS A 17 -13.29 -20.75 23.87
CA LYS A 17 -14.67 -21.04 24.30
C LYS A 17 -15.72 -20.65 23.25
N GLY A 18 -15.32 -20.08 22.11
CA GLY A 18 -16.24 -19.57 21.09
C GLY A 18 -17.07 -18.35 21.52
N LEU A 19 -16.77 -17.77 22.70
CA LEU A 19 -17.53 -16.63 23.25
C LEU A 19 -16.85 -15.31 22.94
N PHE A 20 -17.66 -14.34 22.53
CA PHE A 20 -17.22 -12.96 22.38
C PHE A 20 -16.94 -12.33 23.75
N SER A 21 -15.86 -11.57 23.84
CA SER A 21 -15.61 -10.65 24.94
C SER A 21 -14.85 -9.43 24.43
N VAL A 22 -15.03 -8.27 25.08
CA VAL A 22 -14.28 -7.05 24.74
C VAL A 22 -12.77 -7.31 24.84
N SER A 23 -12.32 -8.14 25.78
CA SER A 23 -10.90 -8.49 25.94
C SER A 23 -10.35 -9.39 24.82
N SER A 24 -11.13 -10.36 24.33
CA SER A 24 -10.72 -11.20 23.19
C SER A 24 -10.79 -10.43 21.88
N TYR A 25 -11.77 -9.54 21.72
CA TYR A 25 -11.83 -8.58 20.63
C TYR A 25 -10.63 -7.63 20.62
N ARG A 26 -10.30 -7.01 21.76
CA ARG A 26 -9.18 -6.05 21.84
C ARG A 26 -7.85 -6.68 21.45
N ARG A 27 -7.60 -7.91 21.90
CA ARG A 27 -6.41 -8.69 21.54
C ARG A 27 -6.39 -9.04 20.04
N CYS A 28 -7.53 -9.46 19.48
CA CYS A 28 -7.67 -9.66 18.04
C CYS A 28 -7.36 -8.38 17.26
N VAL A 29 -7.87 -7.23 17.71
CA VAL A 29 -7.57 -5.94 17.09
C VAL A 29 -6.10 -5.58 17.25
N GLU A 30 -5.48 -5.78 18.41
CA GLU A 30 -4.05 -5.54 18.63
C GLU A 30 -3.20 -6.36 17.64
N ASP A 31 -3.51 -7.64 17.46
CA ASP A 31 -2.82 -8.52 16.50
C ASP A 31 -3.04 -8.07 15.04
N LEU A 32 -4.25 -7.59 14.69
CA LEU A 32 -4.56 -7.07 13.34
C LEU A 32 -3.99 -5.68 13.08
N VAL A 33 -3.81 -4.87 14.13
CA VAL A 33 -3.29 -3.50 14.03
C VAL A 33 -1.80 -3.52 13.72
N GLU A 34 -1.02 -4.49 14.18
CA GLU A 34 0.40 -4.61 13.81
C GLU A 34 0.59 -4.79 12.29
N GLU A 35 -0.28 -5.55 11.61
CA GLU A 35 -0.26 -5.67 10.14
C GLU A 35 -0.67 -4.37 9.42
N HIS A 36 -1.32 -3.43 10.10
CA HIS A 36 -1.92 -2.24 9.47
C HIS A 36 -1.32 -0.90 9.93
N ALA A 37 -0.44 -0.90 10.93
CA ALA A 37 0.14 0.30 11.53
C ALA A 37 1.21 1.00 10.67
N THR A 38 1.71 0.36 9.61
CA THR A 38 2.87 0.86 8.85
C THR A 38 2.61 2.11 8.02
N VAL A 39 1.34 2.50 7.81
CA VAL A 39 0.96 3.69 7.02
C VAL A 39 0.47 4.86 7.89
N TRP A 40 -0.07 4.57 9.07
CA TRP A 40 -0.74 5.58 9.89
C TRP A 40 0.27 6.26 10.83
N HIS A 41 0.91 7.30 10.34
CA HIS A 41 1.89 8.05 11.13
C HIS A 41 1.35 9.36 11.71
N GLY A 42 0.20 9.84 11.23
CA GLY A 42 -0.40 11.11 11.69
C GLY A 42 0.43 12.35 11.36
N ASN A 43 1.42 12.22 10.47
CA ASN A 43 2.31 13.32 10.07
C ASN A 43 1.95 13.90 8.70
N SER A 44 1.00 13.30 7.99
CA SER A 44 0.52 13.78 6.69
C SER A 44 -1.00 13.97 6.70
N PRO A 45 -1.57 14.72 5.74
CA PRO A 45 -3.02 14.87 5.67
C PRO A 45 -3.71 13.49 5.58
N PRO A 46 -4.83 13.24 6.29
CA PRO A 46 -5.47 11.92 6.30
C PRO A 46 -5.78 11.35 4.91
N LYS A 47 -6.11 12.21 3.94
CA LYS A 47 -6.33 11.81 2.55
C LYS A 47 -5.11 11.16 1.89
N VAL A 48 -3.90 11.59 2.26
CA VAL A 48 -2.64 11.05 1.73
C VAL A 48 -2.35 9.70 2.37
N GLU A 49 -2.54 9.55 3.69
CA GLU A 49 -2.35 8.25 4.37
C GLU A 49 -3.35 7.20 3.85
N ILE A 50 -4.62 7.59 3.67
CA ILE A 50 -5.64 6.75 3.05
C ILE A 50 -5.24 6.34 1.64
N PHE A 51 -4.72 7.28 0.84
CA PHE A 51 -4.24 7.00 -0.51
C PHE A 51 -3.07 6.01 -0.51
N VAL A 52 -2.04 6.23 0.31
CA VAL A 52 -0.89 5.33 0.43
C VAL A 52 -1.34 3.94 0.89
N TRP A 53 -2.28 3.87 1.84
CA TRP A 53 -2.85 2.60 2.29
C TRP A 53 -3.58 1.86 1.16
N GLN A 54 -4.35 2.58 0.32
CA GLN A 54 -4.97 2.00 -0.87
C GLN A 54 -3.94 1.54 -1.90
N LEU A 55 -2.88 2.34 -2.13
CA LEU A 55 -1.79 2.02 -3.05
C LEU A 55 -1.15 0.68 -2.70
N LEU A 56 -0.74 0.54 -1.43
CA LEU A 56 -0.04 -0.65 -0.96
C LEU A 56 -0.95 -1.90 -0.99
N ARG A 57 -2.27 -1.72 -0.84
CA ARG A 57 -3.24 -2.80 -0.99
C ARG A 57 -3.64 -3.11 -2.43
N GLY A 58 -3.09 -2.39 -3.40
CA GLY A 58 -3.43 -2.56 -4.80
C GLY A 58 -4.85 -2.11 -5.16
N ARG A 59 -5.38 -1.09 -4.46
CA ARG A 59 -6.78 -0.66 -4.53
C ARG A 59 -6.99 0.71 -5.19
N ILE A 60 -5.95 1.30 -5.77
CA ILE A 60 -6.07 2.55 -6.52
C ILE A 60 -6.55 2.23 -7.94
N MET A 61 -7.48 3.03 -8.47
CA MET A 61 -8.04 2.82 -9.81
C MET A 61 -7.08 3.28 -10.92
N VAL A 62 -6.08 2.45 -11.23
CA VAL A 62 -5.27 2.55 -12.46
C VAL A 62 -6.01 1.92 -13.65
N TRP A 63 -5.59 2.18 -14.89
CA TRP A 63 -6.26 1.65 -16.09
C TRP A 63 -6.40 0.12 -16.08
N ASP A 64 -5.39 -0.65 -15.65
CA ASP A 64 -5.49 -2.12 -15.50
C ASP A 64 -6.69 -2.52 -14.61
N ILE A 65 -6.90 -1.79 -13.51
CA ILE A 65 -8.02 -2.06 -12.59
C ILE A 65 -9.36 -1.67 -13.22
N LEU A 66 -9.44 -0.53 -13.90
CA LEU A 66 -10.66 -0.10 -14.61
C LEU A 66 -11.04 -1.06 -15.74
N ASN A 67 -10.06 -1.60 -16.47
CA ASN A 67 -10.27 -2.61 -17.51
C ASN A 67 -10.78 -3.93 -16.92
N ARG A 68 -10.19 -4.40 -15.81
CA ARG A 68 -10.68 -5.60 -15.10
C ARG A 68 -12.12 -5.48 -14.61
N PHE A 69 -12.55 -4.26 -14.26
CA PHE A 69 -13.94 -3.97 -13.89
C PHE A 69 -14.86 -3.67 -15.08
N GLY A 70 -14.35 -3.73 -16.32
CA GLY A 70 -15.14 -3.50 -17.54
C GLY A 70 -15.60 -2.05 -17.72
N VAL A 71 -14.93 -1.09 -17.06
CA VAL A 71 -15.27 0.34 -17.12
C VAL A 71 -14.76 1.00 -18.40
N ILE A 72 -13.67 0.49 -18.97
CA ILE A 72 -13.04 0.97 -20.19
C ILE A 72 -12.82 -0.18 -21.18
N THR A 73 -12.78 0.13 -22.47
CA THR A 73 -12.36 -0.81 -23.53
C THR A 73 -10.86 -0.65 -23.81
N ASN A 74 -10.20 -1.73 -24.22
CA ASN A 74 -8.73 -1.92 -24.32
C ASN A 74 -7.90 -0.88 -25.11
N ASP A 75 -8.51 0.17 -25.65
CA ASP A 75 -7.87 1.01 -26.67
C ASP A 75 -6.82 1.98 -26.11
N ASP A 76 -6.79 2.28 -24.79
CA ASP A 76 -5.77 3.16 -24.19
C ASP A 76 -5.32 2.71 -22.79
N LEU A 77 -4.83 1.47 -22.66
CA LEU A 77 -4.25 0.98 -21.39
C LEU A 77 -2.84 1.51 -21.11
N PHE A 78 -2.34 2.49 -21.87
CA PHE A 78 -0.96 2.97 -21.73
C PHE A 78 -0.80 3.91 -20.53
N CYS A 79 0.38 3.87 -19.93
CA CYS A 79 0.78 4.78 -18.86
C CYS A 79 0.68 6.24 -19.32
N PRO A 80 -0.07 7.11 -18.62
CA PRO A 80 -0.29 8.51 -19.02
C PRO A 80 0.97 9.37 -18.91
N LEU A 81 1.99 8.89 -18.20
CA LEU A 81 3.25 9.62 -18.05
C LEU A 81 4.23 9.31 -19.19
N CYS A 82 4.36 8.04 -19.57
CA CYS A 82 5.39 7.63 -20.53
C CYS A 82 4.86 7.17 -21.88
N GLU A 83 3.58 6.80 -21.98
CA GLU A 83 2.89 6.32 -23.18
C GLU A 83 3.59 5.14 -23.89
N ARG A 84 4.45 4.39 -23.16
CA ARG A 84 5.30 3.32 -23.73
C ARG A 84 4.97 1.92 -23.25
N ALA A 85 4.28 1.81 -22.12
CA ALA A 85 3.95 0.53 -21.50
C ALA A 85 2.53 0.59 -20.94
N VAL A 86 1.92 -0.59 -20.80
CA VAL A 86 0.62 -0.74 -20.15
C VAL A 86 0.71 -0.23 -18.71
N GLU A 87 -0.25 0.60 -18.31
CA GLU A 87 -0.35 1.10 -16.96
C GLU A 87 -0.70 -0.02 -15.99
N SER A 88 0.19 -0.22 -15.03
CA SER A 88 -0.07 -0.93 -13.78
C SER A 88 0.33 -0.02 -12.63
N MET A 89 -0.08 -0.35 -11.40
CA MET A 89 0.35 0.42 -10.22
C MET A 89 1.89 0.44 -10.09
N ASP A 90 2.53 -0.71 -10.27
CA ASP A 90 4.00 -0.79 -10.19
C ASP A 90 4.65 0.02 -11.31
N HIS A 91 4.08 0.02 -12.53
CA HIS A 91 4.59 0.86 -13.59
C HIS A 91 4.39 2.35 -13.29
N LEU A 92 3.16 2.79 -13.03
CA LEU A 92 2.85 4.21 -12.79
C LEU A 92 3.67 4.78 -11.64
N PHE A 93 3.75 4.10 -10.50
CA PHE A 93 4.37 4.65 -9.30
C PHE A 93 5.87 4.39 -9.17
N LEU A 94 6.44 3.45 -9.94
CA LEU A 94 7.84 3.03 -9.75
C LEU A 94 8.62 2.82 -11.05
N LEU A 95 8.15 1.96 -11.95
CA LEU A 95 8.92 1.53 -13.12
C LEU A 95 8.85 2.51 -14.30
N CYS A 96 7.88 3.44 -14.29
CA CYS A 96 7.76 4.50 -15.27
C CYS A 96 9.01 5.39 -15.22
N PRO A 97 9.66 5.71 -16.36
CA PRO A 97 10.86 6.54 -16.39
C PRO A 97 10.68 7.90 -15.71
N TRP A 98 9.50 8.51 -15.81
CA TRP A 98 9.18 9.78 -15.15
C TRP A 98 9.14 9.63 -13.64
N SER A 99 8.39 8.64 -13.15
CA SER A 99 8.30 8.32 -11.73
C SER A 99 9.65 7.94 -11.15
N TRP A 100 10.44 7.15 -11.87
CA TRP A 100 11.80 6.80 -11.46
C TRP A 100 12.74 8.01 -11.42
N SER A 101 12.61 8.95 -12.36
CA SER A 101 13.35 10.21 -12.31
C SER A 101 13.00 11.03 -11.07
N LEU A 102 11.74 11.03 -10.62
CA LEU A 102 11.34 11.66 -9.36
C LEU A 102 12.02 10.96 -8.17
N TRP A 103 11.94 9.63 -8.10
CA TRP A 103 12.56 8.85 -7.02
C TRP A 103 14.07 9.08 -6.92
N THR A 104 14.78 9.00 -8.04
CA THR A 104 16.23 9.27 -8.09
C THR A 104 16.57 10.69 -7.66
N SER A 105 15.75 11.69 -8.00
CA SER A 105 15.91 13.07 -7.53
C SER A 105 15.73 13.17 -6.01
N CYS A 106 14.65 12.57 -5.48
CA CYS A 106 14.37 12.52 -4.04
C CYS A 106 15.50 11.84 -3.25
N MET A 107 16.02 10.73 -3.74
CA MET A 107 17.14 10.02 -3.13
C MET A 107 18.45 10.83 -3.22
N GLY A 108 18.67 11.52 -4.34
CA GLY A 108 19.82 12.38 -4.58
C GLY A 108 19.95 13.51 -3.57
N TRP A 109 18.84 14.10 -3.12
CA TRP A 109 18.84 15.11 -2.05
C TRP A 109 19.48 14.63 -0.74
N TRP A 110 19.47 13.31 -0.50
CA TRP A 110 19.97 12.69 0.72
C TRP A 110 21.18 11.77 0.49
N LYS A 111 21.76 11.80 -0.72
CA LYS A 111 22.90 10.94 -1.13
C LYS A 111 22.64 9.45 -0.93
N VAL A 112 21.37 9.04 -1.01
CA VAL A 112 20.97 7.62 -1.00
C VAL A 112 20.98 7.13 -2.44
N ASN A 113 21.43 5.91 -2.66
CA ASN A 113 21.33 5.25 -3.96
C ASN A 113 20.75 3.85 -3.76
N CYS A 114 19.78 3.49 -4.58
CA CYS A 114 19.29 2.12 -4.67
C CYS A 114 18.62 1.87 -6.02
N CYS A 115 18.44 0.60 -6.34
CA CYS A 115 17.72 0.17 -7.53
C CYS A 115 16.23 0.05 -7.22
N ALA A 116 15.39 0.27 -8.23
CA ALA A 116 13.95 0.06 -8.13
C ALA A 116 13.68 -1.41 -7.78
N ASN A 117 12.77 -1.66 -6.85
CA ASN A 117 12.16 -2.98 -6.71
C ASN A 117 11.15 -3.21 -7.84
N ARG A 118 10.63 -4.43 -7.95
CA ARG A 118 9.62 -4.75 -8.98
C ARG A 118 8.22 -4.34 -8.56
N SER A 119 7.97 -4.25 -7.26
CA SER A 119 6.68 -3.86 -6.69
C SER A 119 6.75 -2.60 -5.84
N ILE A 120 5.69 -1.79 -5.86
CA ILE A 120 5.54 -0.63 -4.99
C ILE A 120 5.53 -1.00 -3.50
N ASN A 121 5.08 -2.20 -3.14
CA ASN A 121 5.10 -2.70 -1.76
C ASN A 121 6.53 -3.01 -1.28
N GLU A 122 7.29 -3.71 -2.12
CA GLU A 122 8.71 -3.96 -1.86
C GLU A 122 9.50 -2.64 -1.84
N TRP A 123 9.11 -1.69 -2.68
CA TRP A 123 9.70 -0.36 -2.67
C TRP A 123 9.40 0.38 -1.36
N PHE A 124 8.17 0.38 -0.86
CA PHE A 124 7.82 1.01 0.42
C PHE A 124 8.59 0.41 1.60
N THR A 125 8.63 -0.92 1.68
CA THR A 125 9.36 -1.63 2.75
C THR A 125 10.87 -1.42 2.65
N GLY A 126 11.43 -1.41 1.44
CA GLY A 126 12.83 -1.06 1.19
C GLY A 126 13.14 0.39 1.53
N TRP A 127 12.25 1.31 1.15
CA TRP A 127 12.38 2.75 1.41
C TRP A 127 12.54 3.02 2.90
N GLN A 128 11.69 2.43 3.75
CA GLN A 128 11.81 2.58 5.21
C GLN A 128 13.19 2.16 5.74
N ARG A 129 13.80 1.10 5.16
CA ARG A 129 15.13 0.62 5.53
C ARG A 129 16.27 1.50 5.02
N LEU A 130 16.04 2.23 3.93
CA LEU A 130 17.01 3.14 3.32
C LEU A 130 17.10 4.51 4.02
N SER A 131 16.35 4.73 5.10
CA SER A 131 16.39 5.99 5.85
C SER A 131 17.84 6.37 6.21
N PRO A 132 18.34 7.54 5.79
CA PRO A 132 19.76 7.90 5.97
C PRO A 132 20.14 8.08 7.44
N SER A 133 19.17 8.41 8.30
CA SER A 133 19.38 8.44 9.75
C SER A 133 18.08 8.16 10.53
N PRO A 134 18.16 7.64 11.77
CA PRO A 134 16.98 7.45 12.62
C PRO A 134 16.24 8.76 12.94
N LYS A 135 16.96 9.87 13.07
CA LYS A 135 16.39 11.20 13.36
C LYS A 135 15.52 11.73 12.23
N MET A 136 15.75 11.26 11.00
CA MET A 136 15.04 11.68 9.80
C MET A 136 13.92 10.74 9.38
N GLY A 137 13.66 9.66 10.12
CA GLY A 137 12.68 8.65 9.71
C GLY A 137 11.30 9.24 9.36
N ARG A 138 10.83 10.23 10.12
CA ARG A 138 9.57 10.94 9.82
C ARG A 138 9.60 11.68 8.48
N ALA A 139 10.63 12.49 8.25
CA ALA A 139 10.78 13.23 6.99
C ALA A 139 10.95 12.29 5.80
N TRP A 140 11.66 11.18 6.01
CA TRP A 140 11.88 10.15 5.00
C TRP A 140 10.59 9.45 4.58
N VAL A 141 9.72 9.09 5.54
CA VAL A 141 8.39 8.55 5.23
C VAL A 141 7.51 9.59 4.53
N MET A 142 7.52 10.84 5.00
CA MET A 142 6.77 11.91 4.34
C MET A 142 7.22 12.14 2.89
N LEU A 143 8.51 11.97 2.60
CA LEU A 143 9.04 12.06 1.24
C LEU A 143 8.44 10.98 0.32
N PHE A 144 8.30 9.75 0.82
CA PHE A 144 7.58 8.71 0.07
C PHE A 144 6.15 9.14 -0.22
N TYR A 145 5.44 9.65 0.79
CA TYR A 145 4.02 9.98 0.70
C TYR A 145 3.79 11.12 -0.28
N ALA A 146 4.64 12.15 -0.20
CA ALA A 146 4.66 13.25 -1.14
C ALA A 146 4.96 12.78 -2.56
N ALA A 147 5.96 11.91 -2.76
CA ALA A 147 6.32 11.43 -4.09
C ALA A 147 5.18 10.64 -4.76
N VAL A 148 4.58 9.67 -4.07
CA VAL A 148 3.46 8.91 -4.64
C VAL A 148 2.22 9.77 -4.85
N TRP A 149 1.96 10.73 -3.97
CA TRP A 149 0.86 11.68 -4.15
C TRP A 149 1.07 12.59 -5.36
N SER A 150 2.31 13.08 -5.56
CA SER A 150 2.69 13.92 -6.72
C SER A 150 2.72 13.16 -8.05
N ILE A 151 2.94 11.86 -8.04
CA ILE A 151 2.83 11.04 -9.27
C ILE A 151 1.37 10.89 -9.69
N TRP A 152 0.45 10.85 -8.72
CA TRP A 152 -0.97 10.61 -8.96
C TRP A 152 -1.78 11.85 -9.37
N TRP A 153 -1.28 13.06 -9.08
CA TRP A 153 -2.02 14.33 -9.21
C TRP A 153 -1.33 15.30 -10.16
#